data_AF-A0A357ITW0-F1
#
_entry.id   AF-A0A357ITW0-F1
#
_cell.length_a   1.000
_cell.length_b   1.000
_cell.length_c   1.000
_cell.angle_alpha   90.00
_cell.angle_beta   90.00
_cell.angle_gamma   90.00
#
_symmetry.space_group_name_H-M   'P 1'
#
loop_
_entity.id
_entity.type
_entity.pdbx_description
1 polymer ?
#
loop_
_entity_poly.entity_id
_entity_poly.type
_entity_poly.pdbx_seq_one_letter_code
_entity_poly.pdbx_strand_id
1 'polypeptide(L)'
;MFNAEHRKLRLPGTAVAPGEEELTSVYLAGPDESIEAEICPEIGCTCFSLRYMGEELIHFPFNLNHYRASKDLAGIPLLYPWANRLEKDLIPFRGKEFPLAGEEIYRDGNG
;
A
#
# COMPACT_ATOMS: atom_id res chain seq x y z
N MET A 1 10.80 -20.56 -8.12
CA MET A 1 10.96 -20.29 -6.67
C MET A 1 11.24 -18.82 -6.52
N PHE A 2 10.41 -18.08 -5.79
CA PHE A 2 10.75 -16.72 -5.38
C PHE A 2 11.82 -16.83 -4.29
N ASN A 3 13.00 -16.26 -4.53
CA ASN A 3 14.01 -16.15 -3.50
C ASN A 3 13.59 -15.02 -2.55
N ALA A 4 12.89 -15.37 -1.48
CA ALA A 4 12.68 -14.46 -0.36
C ALA A 4 13.96 -14.45 0.49
N GLU A 5 15.03 -13.87 -0.05
CA GLU A 5 16.15 -13.49 0.81
C GLU A 5 15.76 -12.23 1.57
N HIS A 6 15.92 -12.24 2.89
CA HIS A 6 16.06 -11.02 3.68
C HIS A 6 17.41 -10.36 3.32
N ARG A 7 17.57 -9.93 2.06
CA ARG A 7 18.63 -9.00 1.71
C ARG A 7 18.27 -7.71 2.40
N LYS A 8 19.16 -7.24 3.30
CA LYS A 8 19.20 -5.83 3.65
C LYS A 8 19.22 -5.08 2.33
N LEU A 9 18.08 -4.48 2.04
CA LEU A 9 17.85 -3.66 0.88
C LEU A 9 19.04 -2.73 0.72
N ARG A 10 19.47 -2.58 -0.53
CA ARG A 10 20.04 -1.33 -1.05
C ARG A 10 19.51 -0.18 -0.19
N LEU A 11 20.40 0.55 0.48
CA LEU A 11 20.05 1.60 1.42
C LEU A 11 18.78 2.31 0.94
N PRO A 12 17.69 2.33 1.74
CA PRO A 12 16.51 3.10 1.39
C PRO A 12 16.96 4.52 1.05
N GLY A 13 16.28 5.12 0.07
CA GLY A 13 16.64 6.38 -0.55
C GLY A 13 17.42 7.34 0.34
N THR A 14 18.53 7.82 -0.20
CA THR A 14 19.28 9.01 0.23
C THR A 14 18.54 9.90 1.25
N ALA A 15 19.07 9.94 2.47
CA ALA A 15 18.87 10.94 3.51
C ALA A 15 17.41 11.30 3.83
N VAL A 16 16.88 10.71 4.91
CA VAL A 16 15.73 11.25 5.65
C VAL A 16 16.12 12.64 6.17
N ALA A 17 15.39 13.68 5.74
CA ALA A 17 15.55 15.01 6.29
C ALA A 17 15.17 15.01 7.79
N PRO A 18 15.83 15.79 8.66
CA PRO A 18 15.53 15.77 10.10
C PRO A 18 14.06 16.09 10.38
N GLY A 19 13.34 15.18 11.05
CA GLY A 19 11.92 15.34 11.42
C GLY A 19 10.94 14.39 10.72
N GLU A 20 11.42 13.58 9.77
CA GLU A 20 10.63 12.55 9.11
C GLU A 20 10.84 11.17 9.79
N GLU A 21 9.76 10.45 10.08
CA GLU A 21 9.86 9.07 10.59
C GLU A 21 10.39 8.14 9.49
N GLU A 22 11.26 7.20 9.88
CA GLU A 22 11.89 6.25 8.98
C GLU A 22 10.90 5.11 8.66
N LEU A 23 10.27 5.18 7.48
CA LEU A 23 9.38 4.13 6.98
C LEU A 23 10.20 2.99 6.35
N THR A 24 9.79 1.76 6.62
CA THR A 24 10.41 0.55 6.07
C THR A 24 9.72 0.11 4.78
N SER A 25 10.49 -0.21 3.75
CA SER A 25 10.00 -0.92 2.57
C SER A 25 10.50 -2.36 2.51
N VAL A 26 9.70 -3.23 1.90
CA VAL A 26 10.02 -4.61 1.53
C VAL A 26 10.24 -4.64 0.03
N TYR A 27 11.40 -5.15 -0.38
CA TYR A 27 11.75 -5.33 -1.78
C TYR A 27 11.63 -6.78 -2.18
N LEU A 28 11.06 -6.99 -3.36
CA LEU A 28 10.86 -8.29 -3.97
C LEU A 28 11.40 -8.24 -5.39
N ALA A 29 12.07 -9.31 -5.82
CA ALA A 29 12.50 -9.47 -7.20
C ALA A 29 12.08 -10.84 -7.73
N GLY A 30 11.76 -10.90 -9.02
CA GLY A 30 11.53 -12.13 -9.75
C GLY A 30 12.82 -12.98 -9.84
N PRO A 31 12.72 -14.28 -10.17
CA PRO A 31 13.88 -15.17 -10.21
C PRO A 31 14.99 -14.76 -11.18
N ASP A 32 14.65 -14.05 -12.24
CA ASP A 32 15.57 -13.54 -13.25
C ASP A 32 15.85 -12.03 -13.10
N GLU A 33 15.39 -11.43 -11.99
CA GLU A 33 15.48 -10.00 -11.70
C GLU A 33 14.82 -9.10 -12.78
N SER A 34 14.04 -9.67 -13.71
CA SER A 34 13.34 -8.90 -14.76
C SER A 34 12.17 -8.10 -14.22
N ILE A 35 11.64 -8.46 -13.05
CA ILE A 35 10.54 -7.77 -12.38
C ILE A 35 10.90 -7.53 -10.91
N GLU A 36 10.64 -6.32 -10.44
CA GLU A 36 10.98 -5.86 -9.08
C GLU A 36 9.80 -5.09 -8.49
N ALA A 37 9.58 -5.20 -7.19
CA ALA A 37 8.55 -4.46 -6.48
C ALA A 37 9.05 -3.94 -5.13
N GLU A 38 8.55 -2.76 -4.74
CA GLU A 38 8.75 -2.19 -3.41
C GLU A 38 7.41 -1.91 -2.75
N ILE A 39 7.24 -2.46 -1.55
CA ILE A 39 6.01 -2.41 -0.77
C ILE A 39 6.31 -1.76 0.56
N CYS A 40 5.48 -0.84 1.03
CA CYS A 40 5.61 -0.27 2.37
C CYS A 40 4.47 -0.78 3.28
N PRO A 41 4.75 -1.74 4.19
CA PRO A 41 3.75 -2.30 5.10
C PRO A 41 3.05 -1.26 5.98
N GLU A 42 3.76 -0.20 6.35
CA GLU A 42 3.31 0.83 7.30
C GLU A 42 2.27 1.80 6.73
N ILE A 43 2.06 1.80 5.40
CA ILE A 43 1.11 2.68 4.71
C ILE A 43 0.15 1.84 3.86
N GLY A 44 -0.74 1.12 4.54
CA GLY A 44 -1.76 0.29 3.87
C GLY A 44 -1.17 -0.88 3.07
N CYS A 45 0.06 -1.31 3.42
CA CYS A 45 0.80 -2.33 2.67
C CYS A 45 0.89 -2.00 1.16
N THR A 46 1.14 -0.73 0.84
CA THR A 46 1.08 -0.23 -0.53
C THR A 46 2.32 -0.60 -1.32
N CYS A 47 2.14 -1.25 -2.47
CA CYS A 47 3.15 -1.36 -3.50
C CYS A 47 3.27 0.01 -4.20
N PHE A 48 4.40 0.69 -4.01
CA PHE A 48 4.63 2.05 -4.51
C PHE A 48 5.62 2.10 -5.69
N SER A 49 6.35 1.01 -5.95
CA SER A 49 7.11 0.81 -7.18
C SER A 49 6.95 -0.62 -7.70
N LEU A 50 6.76 -0.78 -9.00
CA LEU A 50 6.73 -2.07 -9.71
C LEU A 50 7.44 -1.88 -11.05
N ARG A 51 8.65 -2.41 -11.16
CA ARG A 51 9.50 -2.24 -12.35
C ARG A 51 9.56 -3.52 -13.15
N TYR A 52 9.48 -3.41 -14.48
CA TYR A 52 9.78 -4.51 -15.40
C TYR A 52 10.91 -4.09 -16.35
N MET A 53 12.01 -4.84 -16.32
CA MET A 53 13.24 -4.55 -17.06
C MET A 53 13.76 -3.12 -16.80
N GLY A 54 13.62 -2.65 -15.56
CA GLY A 54 14.00 -1.31 -15.12
C GLY A 54 12.97 -0.21 -15.37
N GLU A 55 11.91 -0.48 -16.15
CA GLU A 55 10.86 0.49 -16.45
C GLU A 55 9.76 0.47 -15.38
N GLU A 56 9.43 1.62 -14.80
CA GLU A 56 8.38 1.77 -13.79
C GLU A 56 6.99 1.59 -14.42
N LEU A 57 6.18 0.70 -13.84
CA LEU A 57 4.85 0.35 -14.36
C LEU A 57 3.71 1.03 -13.60
N ILE A 58 3.95 1.52 -12.38
CA ILE A 58 2.89 2.11 -11.55
C ILE A 58 3.11 3.59 -11.28
N HIS A 59 2.00 4.32 -11.21
CA HIS A 59 2.02 5.74 -10.90
C HIS A 59 2.04 5.95 -9.38
N PHE A 60 3.12 6.56 -8.88
CA PHE A 60 3.26 6.97 -7.48
C PHE A 60 3.99 8.33 -7.40
N PRO A 61 3.26 9.46 -7.46
CA PRO A 61 3.87 10.79 -7.57
C PRO A 61 4.22 11.41 -6.19
N PHE A 62 4.42 10.58 -5.17
CA PHE A 62 4.61 11.02 -3.78
C PHE A 62 5.89 10.44 -3.18
N ASN A 63 6.42 11.09 -2.15
CA ASN A 63 7.26 10.40 -1.18
C ASN A 63 6.37 9.70 -0.13
N LEU A 64 6.90 8.70 0.56
CA LEU A 64 6.10 7.86 1.46
C LEU A 64 5.55 8.64 2.66
N ASN A 65 6.28 9.61 3.21
CA ASN A 65 5.82 10.45 4.32
C ASN A 65 4.65 11.35 3.92
N HIS A 66 4.70 11.94 2.72
CA HIS A 66 3.59 12.68 2.15
C HIS A 66 2.39 11.77 1.93
N TYR A 67 2.59 10.61 1.32
CA TYR A 67 1.51 9.67 1.03
C TYR A 67 0.78 9.22 2.31
N ARG A 68 1.54 8.94 3.37
CA ARG A 68 1.00 8.59 4.70
C ARG A 68 0.04 9.64 5.27
N ALA A 69 0.29 10.92 5.01
CA ALA A 69 -0.53 12.02 5.52
C ALA A 69 -1.65 12.44 4.54
N SER A 70 -1.67 11.87 3.34
CA SER A 70 -2.60 12.25 2.27
C SER A 70 -3.86 11.37 2.26
N LYS A 71 -4.94 11.88 1.65
CA LYS A 71 -6.13 11.11 1.27
C LYS A 71 -6.11 10.70 -0.21
N ASP A 72 -5.04 11.03 -0.93
CA ASP A 72 -4.86 10.70 -2.34
C ASP A 72 -4.61 9.21 -2.53
N LEU A 73 -4.99 8.70 -3.69
CA LEU A 73 -4.79 7.30 -4.07
C LEU A 73 -3.63 7.20 -5.07
N ALA A 74 -2.68 6.31 -4.79
CA ALA A 74 -1.55 6.02 -5.66
C ALA A 74 -1.03 4.60 -5.41
N GLY A 75 -0.25 4.06 -6.36
CA GLY A 75 0.28 2.71 -6.25
C GLY A 75 -0.81 1.63 -6.17
N ILE A 76 -0.49 0.52 -5.52
CA ILE A 76 -1.42 -0.61 -5.31
C ILE A 76 -1.50 -0.91 -3.80
N PRO A 77 -2.50 -0.38 -3.08
CA PRO A 77 -2.71 -0.65 -1.66
C PRO A 77 -3.33 -2.02 -1.41
N LEU A 78 -3.17 -2.54 -0.19
CA LEU A 78 -3.96 -3.66 0.29
C LEU A 78 -5.36 -3.17 0.68
N LEU A 79 -6.37 -3.59 -0.08
CA LEU A 79 -7.77 -3.27 0.20
C LEU A 79 -8.33 -4.27 1.22
N TYR A 80 -8.40 -3.85 2.48
CA TYR A 80 -8.93 -4.65 3.59
C TYR A 80 -9.84 -3.78 4.47
N PRO A 81 -10.91 -4.34 5.07
CA PRO A 81 -11.45 -5.70 4.87
C PRO A 81 -12.35 -5.86 3.64
N TRP A 82 -12.81 -4.77 3.04
CA TRP A 82 -13.63 -4.80 1.83
C TRP A 82 -13.04 -3.87 0.78
N ALA A 83 -12.88 -4.38 -0.43
CA ALA A 83 -12.62 -3.55 -1.59
C ALA A 83 -13.94 -2.92 -2.07
N ASN A 84 -13.86 -1.70 -2.61
CA ASN A 84 -14.99 -1.00 -3.23
C ASN A 84 -16.08 -0.57 -2.21
N ARG A 85 -17.19 -0.01 -2.73
CA ARG A 85 -18.25 0.60 -1.92
C ARG A 85 -19.11 -0.44 -1.20
N LEU A 86 -19.55 -0.07 0.00
CA LEU A 86 -20.59 -0.78 0.74
C LEU A 86 -21.89 0.02 0.65
N GLU A 87 -22.96 -0.65 0.21
CA GLU A 87 -24.28 -0.02 0.06
C GLU A 87 -24.80 0.56 1.39
N LYS A 88 -24.44 -0.07 2.52
CA LYS A 88 -24.93 0.28 3.87
C LYS A 88 -23.81 0.14 4.89
N ASP A 89 -23.94 0.89 5.99
CA ASP A 89 -23.07 0.78 7.17
C ASP A 89 -23.37 -0.46 8.04
N LEU A 90 -23.79 -1.56 7.43
CA LEU A 90 -24.12 -2.80 8.12
C LEU A 90 -23.84 -4.02 7.26
N ILE A 91 -23.37 -5.08 7.91
CA ILE A 91 -23.16 -6.39 7.30
C ILE A 91 -24.14 -7.38 7.93
N PRO A 92 -25.10 -7.93 7.15
CA PRO A 92 -25.92 -9.03 7.64
C PRO A 92 -25.12 -10.33 7.59
N PHE A 93 -24.97 -11.00 8.74
CA PHE A 93 -24.29 -12.30 8.82
C PHE A 93 -24.99 -13.21 9.81
N ARG A 94 -25.37 -14.42 9.34
CA ARG A 94 -26.05 -15.45 10.16
C ARG A 94 -27.28 -14.94 10.92
N GLY A 95 -28.12 -14.15 10.25
CA GLY A 95 -29.36 -13.61 10.83
C GLY A 95 -29.15 -12.49 11.87
N LYS A 96 -27.94 -11.95 11.96
CA LYS A 96 -27.59 -10.79 12.79
C LYS A 96 -27.05 -9.66 11.92
N GLU A 97 -27.25 -8.44 12.35
CA GLU A 97 -26.73 -7.24 11.71
C GLU A 97 -25.49 -6.76 12.46
N PHE A 98 -24.41 -6.50 11.74
CA PHE A 98 -23.15 -6.01 12.26
C PHE A 98 -22.92 -4.59 11.72
N PRO A 99 -23.16 -3.54 12.52
CA PRO A 99 -22.92 -2.17 12.08
C PRO A 99 -21.41 -1.94 11.91
N LEU A 100 -21.03 -1.15 10.91
CA LEU A 100 -19.65 -0.73 10.66
C LEU A 100 -19.23 0.49 11.51
N ALA A 101 -19.94 0.75 12.61
CA ALA A 101 -19.78 1.95 13.41
C ALA A 101 -18.39 2.01 14.10
N GLY A 102 -17.80 3.21 14.13
CA GLY A 102 -16.56 3.51 14.87
C GLY A 102 -15.32 3.77 14.03
N GLU A 103 -15.38 3.51 12.71
CA GLU A 103 -14.29 3.74 11.76
C GLU A 103 -14.62 4.94 10.84
N GLU A 104 -13.62 5.72 10.44
CA GLU A 104 -13.80 6.74 9.40
C GLU A 104 -13.99 6.05 8.03
N ILE A 105 -15.24 5.70 7.71
CA ILE A 105 -15.58 5.13 6.40
C ILE A 105 -15.59 6.26 5.37
N TYR A 106 -14.63 6.23 4.44
CA TYR A 106 -14.61 7.14 3.32
C TYR A 106 -15.83 6.91 2.39
N ARG A 107 -16.53 8.00 2.07
CA ARG A 107 -17.67 8.03 1.14
C ARG A 107 -17.30 8.92 -0.05
N ASP A 108 -17.23 8.34 -1.24
CA ASP A 108 -17.34 9.14 -2.47
C ASP A 108 -18.83 9.28 -2.80
N GLY A 109 -19.26 10.39 -3.39
CA GLY A 109 -20.69 10.71 -3.57
C GLY A 109 -21.53 9.74 -4.42
N ASN A 110 -21.01 8.55 -4.75
CA ASN A 110 -21.69 7.50 -5.51
C ASN A 110 -22.21 6.34 -4.63
N GLY A 111 -22.18 6.48 -3.30
CA GLY A 111 -22.73 5.49 -2.36
C GLY A 111 -21.83 5.25 -1.17
#